data_AF-W7W853-F1
#
_entry.id   AF-W7W853-F1
#
_cell.length_a   1.000
_cell.length_b   1.000
_cell.length_c   1.000
_cell.angle_alpha   90.00
_cell.angle_beta   90.00
_cell.angle_gamma   90.00
#
_symmetry.space_group_name_H-M   'P 1'
#
loop_
_entity.id
_entity.type
_entity.pdbx_description
1 polymer ?
#
loop_
_entity_poly.entity_id
_entity_poly.type
_entity_poly.pdbx_seq_one_letter_code
_entity_poly.pdbx_strand_id
1 'polypeptide(L)' 'MAPPVTWQQDGEQYVSVVSGWGGAVPLWGGDVAKKVNFLEQGGTVWVFKLPK' A
#
# COMPACT_ATOMS: atom_id res chain seq x y z
N MET A 1 -2.15 -6.40 -6.40
CA MET A 1 -1.47 -5.11 -6.63
C MET A 1 -2.53 -4.02 -6.59
N ALA A 2 -2.32 -2.98 -5.79
CA ALA A 2 -3.21 -1.84 -5.69
C ALA A 2 -2.37 -0.56 -5.90
N PRO A 3 -2.27 -0.04 -7.13
CA PRO A 3 -1.53 1.19 -7.39
C PRO A 3 -2.22 2.39 -6.71
N PRO A 4 -1.46 3.45 -6.37
CA PRO A 4 -2.03 4.68 -5.81
C PRO A 4 -3.08 5.31 -6.74
N VAL A 5 -4.09 5.96 -6.16
CA VAL A 5 -5.16 6.67 -6.90
C VAL A 5 -5.21 8.13 -6.43
N THR A 6 -5.45 9.06 -7.34
CA THR A 6 -5.69 10.48 -7.00
C THR A 6 -6.98 10.97 -7.63
N TRP A 7 -7.67 11.90 -6.95
CA TRP A 7 -8.89 12.54 -7.42
C TRP A 7 -9.02 13.96 -6.85
N GLN A 8 -9.95 14.74 -7.40
CA GLN A 8 -10.39 16.01 -6.83
C GLN A 8 -11.79 15.86 -6.24
N GLN A 9 -12.00 16.45 -5.07
CA GLN A 9 -13.29 16.53 -4.42
C GLN A 9 -13.36 17.87 -3.67
N ASP A 10 -14.46 18.62 -3.84
CA ASP A 10 -14.69 19.90 -3.16
C ASP A 10 -13.55 20.94 -3.34
N GLY A 11 -12.84 20.86 -4.47
CA GLY A 11 -11.71 21.74 -4.79
C GLY A 11 -10.42 21.43 -4.01
N GLU A 12 -10.33 20.27 -3.37
CA GLU A 12 -9.12 19.75 -2.74
C GLU A 12 -8.65 18.46 -3.48
N GLN A 13 -7.34 18.26 -3.55
CA GLN A 13 -6.75 17.06 -4.14
C GLN A 13 -6.52 16.00 -3.08
N TYR A 14 -6.92 14.77 -3.41
CA TYR A 14 -6.76 13.59 -2.57
C TYR A 14 -5.87 12.56 -3.25
N VAL A 15 -5.16 11.78 -2.43
CA VAL A 15 -4.37 10.62 -2.85
C VAL A 15 -4.67 9.47 -1.91
N SER A 16 -4.99 8.29 -2.45
CA SER A 16 -5.17 7.07 -1.67
C SER A 16 -4.13 6.01 -2.00
N VAL A 17 -3.73 5.26 -0.97
CA VAL A 17 -2.81 4.13 -1.05
C VAL A 17 -3.36 2.99 -0.20
N VAL A 18 -3.34 1.78 -0.75
CA VAL A 18 -3.64 0.57 0.02
C VAL A 18 -2.32 0.02 0.56
N SER A 19 -2.22 -0.17 1.88
CA SER A 19 -1.06 -0.78 2.53
C SER A 19 -1.40 -2.19 3.04
N GLY A 20 -0.49 -3.13 2.79
CA GLY A 20 -0.57 -4.51 3.28
C GLY A 20 0.48 -5.38 2.57
N TRP A 21 1.34 -6.03 3.34
CA TRP A 21 2.36 -6.93 2.80
C TRP A 21 1.77 -8.28 2.41
N GLY A 22 2.18 -8.84 1.27
CA GLY A 22 1.62 -10.09 0.74
C GLY A 22 2.06 -10.39 -0.70
N GLY A 23 1.23 -11.13 -1.44
CA GLY A 23 1.51 -11.53 -2.82
C GLY A 23 2.34 -12.81 -2.93
N ALA A 24 3.06 -12.99 -4.04
CA ALA A 24 3.80 -14.22 -4.31
C ALA A 24 5.12 -14.34 -3.52
N VAL A 25 5.73 -13.22 -3.13
CA VAL A 25 7.06 -13.19 -2.50
C VAL A 25 7.13 -13.96 -1.18
N PRO A 26 6.17 -13.81 -0.23
CA PRO A 26 6.18 -14.61 1.00
C PRO A 26 6.08 -16.13 0.79
N LEU A 27 5.53 -16.59 -0.33
CA LEU A 27 5.28 -18.01 -0.60
C LEU A 27 6.35 -18.66 -1.50
N TRP A 28 6.88 -17.91 -2.47
CA TRP A 28 7.74 -18.45 -3.53
C TRP A 28 9.09 -17.75 -3.63
N GLY A 29 9.38 -16.78 -2.75
CA GLY A 29 10.59 -15.95 -2.83
C GLY A 29 11.90 -16.62 -2.36
N GLY A 30 11.87 -17.84 -1.84
CA GLY A 30 13.07 -18.54 -1.35
C GLY A 30 13.84 -17.72 -0.32
N ASP A 31 15.13 -17.43 -0.58
CA ASP A 31 15.95 -16.61 0.32
C ASP A 31 15.48 -15.16 0.43
N VAL A 32 14.75 -14.63 -0.56
CA VAL A 32 14.12 -13.31 -0.46
C VAL A 32 13.00 -13.33 0.57
N ALA A 33 12.20 -14.40 0.64
CA ALA A 33 11.14 -14.53 1.63
C ALA A 33 11.70 -14.52 3.06
N LYS A 34 12.86 -15.18 3.29
CA LYS A 34 13.55 -15.16 4.58
C LYS A 34 14.02 -13.77 4.99
N LYS A 35 14.49 -12.95 4.04
CA LYS A 35 14.97 -11.58 4.31
C LYS A 35 13.86 -10.62 4.72
N VAL A 36 12.61 -10.90 4.37
CA VAL A 36 11.47 -10.01 4.59
C VAL A 36 10.40 -10.63 5.50
N ASN A 37 10.75 -11.69 6.22
CA ASN A 37 9.82 -12.43 7.10
C ASN A 37 9.35 -11.61 8.32
N PHE A 38 10.01 -10.50 8.61
CA PHE A 38 9.66 -9.56 9.66
C PHE A 38 8.56 -8.57 9.24
N LEU A 39 8.18 -8.54 7.96
CA LEU A 39 7.12 -7.67 7.48
C LEU A 39 5.77 -8.28 7.87
N GLU A 40 5.09 -7.59 8.79
CA GLU A 40 3.76 -7.98 9.23
C GLU A 40 2.70 -7.78 8.14
N GLN A 41 1.67 -8.63 8.19
CA GLN A 41 0.50 -8.47 7.34
C GLN A 41 -0.34 -7.27 7.78
N GLY A 42 -1.15 -6.78 6.86
CA GLY A 42 -2.08 -5.69 7.13
C GLY A 42 -3.02 -5.47 5.95
N GLY A 43 -3.91 -4.51 6.10
CA GLY A 43 -4.87 -4.15 5.07
C GLY A 43 -5.56 -2.87 5.46
N THR A 44 -5.06 -1.75 4.96
CA THR A 44 -5.59 -0.42 5.30
C THR A 44 -5.58 0.48 4.08
N VAL A 45 -6.66 1.25 3.93
CA VAL A 45 -6.73 2.34 2.95
C VAL A 45 -6.32 3.62 3.66
N TRP A 46 -5.21 4.21 3.21
CA TRP A 46 -4.76 5.51 3.65
C TRP A 46 -5.19 6.56 2.64
N VAL A 47 -5.78 7.66 3.13
CA VAL A 47 -6.17 8.80 2.29
C VAL A 47 -5.47 10.04 2.81
N PHE A 48 -4.75 10.70 1.91
CA PHE A 48 -4.06 11.96 2.16
C PHE A 48 -4.77 13.06 1.37
N LYS A 49 -4.77 14.27 1.94
CA LYS A 49 -5.35 15.46 1.32
C LYS A 49 -4.29 16.54 1.26
N LEU A 50 -4.21 17.27 0.15
CA LEU A 50 -3.41 18.50 0.06
C LEU A 50 -4.28 19.66 0.57
N PRO A 51 -4.01 20.21 1.76
CA PRO A 51 -4.73 21.39 2.26
C PRO A 51 -4.47 22.59 1.35
N LYS A 52 -5.44 23.50 1.27
CA LYS A 52 -5.23 24.81 0.66
C LYS A 52 -4.25 25.66 1.47
#